data_AF-A0AAF0Z7V6-F1
#
_entry.id   AF-A0AAF0Z7V6-F1
#
_cell.length_a   1.000
_cell.length_b   1.000
_cell.length_c   1.000
_cell.angle_alpha   90.00
_cell.angle_beta   90.00
_cell.angle_gamma   90.00
#
_symmetry.space_group_name_H-M   'P 1'
#
loop_
_entity.id
_entity.type
_entity.pdbx_description
1 polymer ?
#
loop_
_entity_poly.entity_id
_entity_poly.type
_entity_poly.pdbx_seq_one_letter_code
_entity_poly.pdbx_strand_id
1 'polypeptide(L)'
;MTDESTPSAAAPTPRPTTGDTPLSAAPANGPWAPAAPDGPAAPDGAAAPVHDGAPVPDPVADLVTRPHRLVEDVVALLIGSLALSFGLMLLKDVGGVSGGIAGIAFLVNYSTGWPFGLVFFLINLPFYALAIVRMGWPFTIKTFAVVGLISVLTSFHAANITIEHITPFYACALGGMFMGLAFLALFRHGASAGGLGIFVFYLQDRFGVSAGVVQLCFDAVIVLCALFVADVPTVLASVLGVVVLNVILAMNHRPGRYRA
;
A
#
# COMPACT_ATOMS: atom_id res chain seq x y z
N MET A 1 46.11 11.74 65.76
CA MET A 1 45.83 10.67 66.74
C MET A 1 44.46 10.13 66.35
N THR A 2 44.26 9.03 65.61
CA THR A 2 45.02 7.86 65.10
C THR A 2 44.14 7.31 63.95
N ASP A 3 44.61 7.25 62.70
CA ASP A 3 45.11 6.07 61.96
C ASP A 3 44.68 4.65 62.45
N GLU A 4 44.13 3.87 61.51
CA GLU A 4 44.12 2.39 61.32
C GLU A 4 43.04 2.10 60.22
N SER A 5 43.29 1.66 58.98
CA SER A 5 44.07 0.54 58.40
C SER A 5 43.21 -0.67 57.97
N THR A 6 42.83 -0.67 56.67
CA THR A 6 43.01 -1.76 55.67
C THR A 6 42.17 -3.08 55.78
N PRO A 7 42.25 -4.05 54.81
CA PRO A 7 41.29 -4.29 53.71
C PRO A 7 40.68 -5.72 53.69
N SER A 8 39.82 -6.06 52.71
CA SER A 8 39.77 -7.38 52.01
C SER A 8 38.39 -7.67 51.39
N ALA A 9 38.33 -7.86 50.06
CA ALA A 9 37.78 -9.06 49.43
C ALA A 9 37.84 -8.96 47.90
N ALA A 10 38.31 -10.03 47.28
CA ALA A 10 38.74 -10.14 45.89
C ALA A 10 37.61 -10.35 44.87
N ALA A 11 37.94 -10.08 43.60
CA ALA A 11 37.14 -10.31 42.40
C ALA A 11 36.86 -11.79 42.11
N PRO A 12 36.00 -12.06 41.11
CA PRO A 12 36.45 -12.96 40.03
C PRO A 12 36.30 -12.35 38.63
N THR A 13 37.36 -12.62 37.87
CA THR A 13 37.68 -12.40 36.45
C THR A 13 36.55 -12.63 35.42
N PRO A 14 36.45 -11.80 34.38
CA PRO A 14 35.74 -12.17 33.15
C PRO A 14 36.61 -13.10 32.28
N ARG A 15 36.02 -14.21 31.82
CA ARG A 15 36.63 -15.16 30.86
C ARG A 15 36.86 -14.50 29.50
N PRO A 16 37.99 -14.79 28.81
CA PRO A 16 38.12 -14.54 27.39
C PRO A 16 37.60 -15.74 26.60
N THR A 17 36.71 -15.53 25.64
CA THR A 17 36.49 -16.47 24.53
C THR A 17 37.03 -15.84 23.26
N THR A 18 38.19 -16.36 22.90
CA THR A 18 38.96 -16.25 21.66
C THR A 18 38.14 -16.57 20.41
N GLY A 19 38.47 -15.88 19.31
CA GLY A 19 38.50 -16.50 17.98
C GLY A 19 37.63 -15.83 16.92
N ASP A 20 38.19 -14.79 16.28
CA ASP A 20 37.81 -14.38 14.93
C ASP A 20 38.20 -15.45 13.87
N THR A 21 37.56 -15.34 12.70
CA THR A 21 37.94 -15.83 11.34
C THR A 21 37.46 -17.23 10.88
N PRO A 22 37.35 -17.47 9.55
CA PRO A 22 36.10 -17.73 8.83
C PRO A 22 35.90 -19.23 8.48
N LEU A 23 34.68 -19.62 8.12
CA LEU A 23 34.42 -20.91 7.46
C LEU A 23 35.00 -20.90 6.03
N SER A 24 36.31 -21.16 5.96
CA SER A 24 37.04 -21.57 4.76
C SER A 24 36.90 -23.08 4.55
N ALA A 25 36.83 -23.46 3.27
CA ALA A 25 36.65 -24.78 2.68
C ALA A 25 37.28 -25.97 3.44
N ALA A 26 36.50 -27.04 3.58
CA ALA A 26 37.02 -28.40 3.80
C ALA A 26 37.11 -29.15 2.45
N PRO A 27 38.20 -29.90 2.20
CA PRO A 27 38.57 -30.43 0.89
C PRO A 27 37.79 -31.71 0.53
N ALA A 28 37.24 -31.73 -0.69
CA ALA A 28 36.66 -32.93 -1.29
C ALA A 28 37.75 -33.84 -1.87
N ASN A 29 38.55 -34.49 -1.01
CA ASN A 29 39.46 -35.55 -1.42
C ASN A 29 39.25 -36.78 -0.53
N GLY A 30 38.12 -37.46 -0.75
CA GLY A 30 37.86 -38.80 -0.22
C GLY A 30 38.41 -39.88 -1.17
N PRO A 31 38.67 -41.12 -0.69
CA PRO A 31 39.48 -42.13 -1.39
C PRO A 31 38.81 -42.79 -2.61
N TRP A 32 37.72 -42.22 -3.15
CA TRP A 32 36.88 -42.86 -4.16
C TRP A 32 36.79 -42.10 -5.50
N ALA A 33 37.68 -41.12 -5.75
CA ALA A 33 37.77 -40.50 -7.06
C ALA A 33 38.37 -41.49 -8.09
N PRO A 34 37.66 -41.85 -9.18
CA PRO A 34 38.24 -42.68 -10.24
C PRO A 34 39.34 -41.91 -10.99
N ALA A 35 40.49 -42.55 -11.21
CA ALA A 35 41.58 -41.98 -12.01
C ALA A 35 41.10 -41.71 -13.45
N ALA A 36 41.26 -40.48 -13.92
CA ALA A 36 40.98 -40.11 -15.30
C ALA A 36 42.00 -40.77 -16.25
N PRO A 37 41.59 -41.33 -17.40
CA PRO A 37 42.53 -41.88 -18.38
C PRO A 37 43.24 -40.75 -19.15
N ASP A 38 44.54 -40.92 -19.40
CA ASP A 38 45.38 -40.02 -20.18
C ASP A 38 44.88 -39.92 -21.63
N GLY A 39 44.18 -38.83 -21.95
CA GLY A 39 43.79 -38.44 -23.30
C GLY A 39 44.81 -37.49 -23.94
N PRO A 40 44.96 -37.47 -25.28
CA PRO A 40 46.03 -36.75 -25.96
C PRO A 40 45.92 -35.23 -25.79
N ALA A 41 47.08 -34.57 -25.70
CA ALA A 41 47.23 -33.13 -25.58
C ALA A 41 46.46 -32.37 -26.67
N ALA A 42 45.69 -31.36 -26.25
CA ALA A 42 44.94 -30.49 -27.15
C ALA A 42 45.88 -29.67 -28.05
N PRO A 43 45.57 -29.47 -29.35
CA PRO A 43 46.35 -28.60 -30.21
C PRO A 43 46.14 -27.12 -29.89
N ASP A 44 47.25 -26.38 -29.88
CA ASP A 44 47.32 -24.93 -29.73
C ASP A 44 46.51 -24.17 -30.79
N GLY A 45 45.86 -23.08 -30.36
CA GLY A 45 45.74 -21.90 -31.23
C GLY A 45 44.38 -21.57 -31.89
N ALA A 46 43.24 -21.89 -31.28
CA ALA A 46 41.98 -21.23 -31.64
C ALA A 46 41.44 -20.44 -30.44
N ALA A 47 41.70 -19.13 -30.42
CA ALA A 47 41.08 -18.23 -29.46
C ALA A 47 39.55 -18.35 -29.61
N ALA A 48 38.88 -18.84 -28.56
CA ALA A 48 37.43 -18.76 -28.46
C ALA A 48 37.01 -17.28 -28.63
N PRO A 49 35.92 -16.99 -29.37
CA PRO A 49 35.45 -15.61 -29.50
C PRO A 49 35.19 -15.08 -28.09
N VAL A 50 35.87 -13.98 -27.73
CA VAL A 50 35.58 -13.22 -26.53
C VAL A 50 34.15 -12.73 -26.71
N HIS A 51 33.20 -13.37 -26.03
CA HIS A 51 31.89 -12.76 -25.83
C HIS A 51 32.14 -11.55 -24.94
N ASP A 52 32.27 -10.37 -25.55
CA ASP A 52 32.21 -9.10 -24.84
C ASP A 52 31.02 -9.19 -23.87
N GLY A 53 31.30 -9.05 -22.58
CA GLY A 53 30.35 -9.25 -21.48
C GLY A 53 29.25 -8.19 -21.42
N ALA A 54 28.70 -7.78 -22.56
CA ALA A 54 27.45 -7.07 -22.63
C ALA A 54 26.38 -7.95 -21.96
N PRO A 55 25.69 -7.45 -20.92
CA PRO A 55 24.60 -8.19 -20.30
C PRO A 55 23.61 -8.59 -21.39
N VAL A 56 23.35 -9.89 -21.53
CA VAL A 56 22.27 -10.36 -22.40
C VAL A 56 21.00 -9.68 -21.89
N PRO A 57 20.30 -8.88 -22.71
CA PRO A 57 19.06 -8.24 -22.29
C PRO A 57 18.11 -9.34 -21.84
N ASP A 58 17.82 -9.43 -20.55
CA ASP A 58 16.86 -10.38 -20.02
C ASP A 58 15.49 -9.88 -20.46
N PRO A 59 14.84 -10.53 -21.45
CA PRO A 59 13.56 -10.06 -21.97
C PRO A 59 12.49 -10.08 -20.88
N VAL A 60 12.65 -10.92 -19.85
CA VAL A 60 11.74 -11.03 -18.72
C VAL A 60 11.95 -9.86 -17.76
N ALA A 61 13.20 -9.44 -17.51
CA ALA A 61 13.50 -8.27 -16.71
C ALA A 61 13.00 -6.96 -17.37
N ASP A 62 13.14 -6.83 -18.69
CA ASP A 62 12.71 -5.66 -19.45
C ASP A 62 11.18 -5.53 -19.55
N LEU A 63 10.42 -6.62 -19.40
CA LEU A 63 8.96 -6.57 -19.31
C LEU A 63 8.48 -6.07 -17.94
N VAL A 64 9.30 -6.23 -16.90
CA VAL A 64 8.96 -5.86 -15.51
C VAL A 64 9.22 -4.37 -15.22
N THR A 65 10.11 -3.72 -15.97
CA THR A 65 10.55 -2.33 -15.76
C THR A 65 9.92 -1.31 -16.72
N ARG A 66 9.13 -1.75 -17.71
CA ARG A 66 8.50 -0.83 -18.66
C ARG A 66 7.52 0.10 -17.95
N PRO A 67 7.67 1.43 -18.09
CA PRO A 67 6.67 2.37 -17.62
C PRO A 67 5.34 2.09 -18.34
N HIS A 68 4.25 2.13 -17.58
CA HIS A 68 2.90 1.93 -18.12
C HIS A 68 2.65 2.88 -19.29
N ARG A 69 2.10 2.34 -20.38
CA ARG A 69 1.68 3.18 -21.51
C ARG A 69 0.53 4.07 -21.06
N LEU A 70 0.43 5.29 -21.60
CA LEU A 70 -0.66 6.23 -21.27
C LEU A 70 -2.06 5.61 -21.44
N VAL A 71 -2.22 4.71 -22.41
CA VAL A 71 -3.49 3.98 -22.62
C VAL A 71 -3.79 3.01 -21.47
N GLU A 72 -2.78 2.29 -20.97
CA GLU A 72 -2.92 1.40 -19.81
C GLU A 72 -3.29 2.20 -18.56
N ASP A 73 -2.65 3.35 -18.36
CA ASP A 73 -2.99 4.28 -17.29
C ASP A 73 -4.47 4.71 -17.38
N VAL A 74 -4.90 5.23 -18.52
CA VAL A 74 -6.29 5.70 -18.70
C VAL A 74 -7.29 4.58 -18.43
N VAL A 75 -7.09 3.40 -19.00
CA VAL A 75 -7.98 2.25 -18.80
C VAL A 75 -8.02 1.84 -17.32
N ALA A 76 -6.87 1.79 -16.65
CA ALA A 76 -6.80 1.44 -15.25
C ALA A 76 -7.48 2.48 -14.35
N LEU A 77 -7.31 3.78 -14.63
CA LEU A 77 -7.99 4.84 -13.89
C LEU A 77 -9.51 4.80 -14.08
N LEU A 78 -9.98 4.50 -15.29
CA LEU A 78 -11.41 4.32 -15.57
C LEU A 78 -11.99 3.13 -14.80
N ILE A 79 -11.38 1.96 -14.94
CA ILE A 79 -11.84 0.72 -14.28
C ILE A 79 -11.76 0.86 -12.76
N GLY A 80 -10.66 1.40 -12.24
CA GLY A 80 -10.48 1.64 -10.81
C GLY A 80 -11.54 2.61 -10.26
N SER A 81 -11.79 3.72 -10.96
CA SER A 81 -12.83 4.69 -10.54
C SER A 81 -14.23 4.10 -10.60
N LEU A 82 -14.53 3.28 -11.61
CA LEU A 82 -15.80 2.57 -11.74
C LEU A 82 -16.00 1.58 -10.60
N ALA A 83 -15.02 0.72 -10.35
CA ALA A 83 -15.07 -0.23 -9.23
C ALA A 83 -15.19 0.48 -7.88
N LEU A 84 -14.43 1.56 -7.66
CA LEU A 84 -14.48 2.32 -6.41
C LEU A 84 -15.84 3.00 -6.20
N SER A 85 -16.35 3.69 -7.23
CA SER A 85 -17.66 4.34 -7.16
C SER A 85 -18.81 3.34 -6.98
N PHE A 86 -18.72 2.17 -7.59
CA PHE A 86 -19.68 1.08 -7.37
C PHE A 86 -19.63 0.55 -5.93
N GLY A 87 -18.42 0.32 -5.39
CA GLY A 87 -18.26 -0.07 -3.99
C GLY A 87 -18.81 0.96 -3.01
N LEU A 88 -18.59 2.26 -3.29
CA LEU A 88 -19.16 3.36 -2.50
C LEU A 88 -20.69 3.44 -2.62
N MET A 89 -21.26 3.16 -3.79
CA MET A 89 -22.71 3.08 -3.99
C MET A 89 -23.32 1.98 -3.10
N LEU A 90 -22.72 0.79 -3.06
CA LEU A 90 -23.21 -0.31 -2.21
C LEU A 90 -23.20 0.04 -0.73
N LEU A 91 -22.15 0.72 -0.24
CA LEU A 91 -22.11 1.21 1.13
C LEU A 91 -23.22 2.24 1.38
N LYS A 92 -23.40 3.19 0.45
CA LYS A 92 -24.41 4.23 0.56
C LYS A 92 -25.82 3.66 0.68
N ASP A 93 -26.13 2.64 -0.11
CA ASP A 93 -27.47 2.04 -0.20
C ASP A 93 -27.96 1.52 1.16
N VAL A 94 -27.04 1.00 1.98
CA VAL A 94 -27.33 0.47 3.32
C VAL A 94 -27.06 1.48 4.46
N GLY A 95 -26.72 2.73 4.15
CA GLY A 95 -26.30 3.73 5.13
C GLY A 95 -24.92 3.48 5.74
N GLY A 96 -24.10 2.66 5.08
CA GLY A 96 -22.74 2.32 5.51
C GLY A 96 -21.77 3.49 5.39
N VAL A 97 -20.63 3.38 6.08
CA VAL A 97 -19.59 4.43 6.13
C VAL A 97 -18.22 3.79 5.87
N SER A 98 -17.36 4.49 5.13
CA SER A 98 -15.97 4.09 4.92
C SER A 98 -15.01 4.97 5.74
N GLY A 99 -13.71 4.67 5.72
CA GLY A 99 -12.69 5.53 6.33
C GLY A 99 -12.31 6.74 5.45
N GLY A 100 -11.47 7.61 6.00
CA GLY A 100 -10.90 8.76 5.29
C GLY A 100 -11.91 9.72 4.65
N ILE A 101 -11.59 10.30 3.49
CA ILE A 101 -12.43 11.33 2.83
C ILE A 101 -13.80 10.79 2.44
N ALA A 102 -13.89 9.54 1.98
CA ALA A 102 -15.16 8.91 1.63
C ALA A 102 -16.09 8.84 2.85
N GLY A 103 -15.55 8.49 4.02
CA GLY A 103 -16.29 8.50 5.29
C GLY A 103 -16.87 9.86 5.65
N ILE A 104 -16.03 10.91 5.57
CA ILE A 104 -16.47 12.29 5.82
C ILE A 104 -17.56 12.69 4.82
N ALA A 105 -17.40 12.34 3.55
CA ALA A 105 -18.40 12.62 2.52
C ALA A 105 -19.74 11.89 2.77
N PHE A 106 -19.73 10.66 3.29
CA PHE A 106 -20.94 9.96 3.72
C PHE A 106 -21.63 10.67 4.87
N LEU A 107 -20.89 11.04 5.92
CA LEU A 107 -21.45 11.74 7.08
C LEU A 107 -22.12 13.05 6.69
N VAL A 108 -21.49 13.83 5.81
CA VAL A 108 -22.08 15.08 5.29
C VAL A 108 -23.30 14.77 4.41
N ASN A 109 -23.26 13.75 3.54
CA ASN A 109 -24.42 13.36 2.74
C ASN A 109 -25.61 12.95 3.62
N TYR A 110 -25.39 12.15 4.66
CA TYR A 110 -26.45 11.66 5.55
C TYR A 110 -27.02 12.76 6.46
N SER A 111 -26.19 13.73 6.88
CA SER A 111 -26.64 14.84 7.74
C SER A 111 -27.29 16.01 6.98
N THR A 112 -26.87 16.28 5.74
CA THR A 112 -27.33 17.46 4.97
C THR A 112 -28.22 17.11 3.77
N GLY A 113 -28.21 15.85 3.32
CA GLY A 113 -28.87 15.42 2.08
C GLY A 113 -28.14 15.81 0.79
N TRP A 114 -27.02 16.53 0.86
CA TRP A 114 -26.28 16.95 -0.33
C TRP A 114 -25.73 15.75 -1.12
N PRO A 115 -25.72 15.78 -2.47
CA PRO A 115 -25.24 14.65 -3.27
C PRO A 115 -23.81 14.22 -2.89
N PHE A 116 -23.65 12.93 -2.58
CA PHE A 116 -22.35 12.37 -2.14
C PHE A 116 -21.21 12.74 -3.08
N GLY A 117 -21.39 12.59 -4.40
CA GLY A 117 -20.35 12.87 -5.38
C GLY A 117 -19.86 14.32 -5.34
N LEU A 118 -20.76 15.28 -5.18
CA LEU A 118 -20.43 16.70 -5.03
C LEU A 118 -19.62 16.95 -3.76
N VAL A 119 -20.09 16.45 -2.63
CA VAL A 119 -19.43 16.59 -1.33
C VAL A 119 -18.03 15.98 -1.37
N PHE A 120 -17.91 14.76 -1.90
CA PHE A 120 -16.64 14.06 -2.04
C PHE A 120 -15.62 14.84 -2.86
N PHE A 121 -16.06 15.49 -3.95
CA PHE A 121 -15.20 16.33 -4.77
C PHE A 121 -14.73 17.57 -4.01
N LEU A 122 -15.66 18.28 -3.35
CA LEU A 122 -15.36 19.52 -2.63
C LEU A 122 -14.41 19.28 -1.45
N ILE A 123 -14.59 18.20 -0.68
CA ILE A 123 -13.69 17.86 0.43
C ILE A 123 -12.27 17.55 -0.09
N ASN A 124 -12.12 17.04 -1.32
CA ASN A 124 -10.82 16.74 -1.90
C ASN A 124 -10.03 17.99 -2.35
N LEU A 125 -10.71 19.10 -2.71
CA LEU A 125 -10.09 20.33 -3.21
C LEU A 125 -8.88 20.84 -2.40
N PRO A 126 -8.98 21.03 -1.06
CA PRO A 126 -7.85 21.53 -0.27
C PRO A 126 -6.63 20.60 -0.31
N PHE A 127 -6.83 19.30 -0.52
CA PHE A 127 -5.74 18.34 -0.54
C PHE A 127 -4.98 18.29 -1.87
N TYR A 128 -5.54 18.82 -2.97
CA TYR A 128 -4.80 18.90 -4.24
C TYR A 128 -3.63 19.87 -4.15
N ALA A 129 -3.78 20.99 -3.46
CA ALA A 129 -2.67 21.91 -3.20
C ALA A 129 -1.51 21.19 -2.50
N LEU A 130 -1.85 20.35 -1.51
CA LEU A 130 -0.87 19.56 -0.79
C LEU A 130 -0.26 18.44 -1.67
N ALA A 131 -1.07 17.80 -2.50
CA ALA A 131 -0.63 16.77 -3.43
C ALA A 131 0.38 17.32 -4.45
N ILE A 132 0.19 18.54 -4.96
CA ILE A 132 1.13 19.19 -5.88
C ILE A 132 2.49 19.36 -5.22
N VAL A 133 2.51 19.84 -3.97
CA VAL A 133 3.75 20.10 -3.22
C VAL A 133 4.47 18.80 -2.84
N ARG A 134 3.74 17.73 -2.52
CA ARG A 134 4.33 16.48 -1.99
C ARG A 134 4.58 15.38 -3.01
N MET A 135 3.67 15.21 -3.98
CA MET A 135 3.69 14.13 -4.96
C MET A 135 3.94 14.62 -6.39
N GLY A 136 3.83 15.94 -6.63
CA GLY A 136 4.03 16.55 -7.93
C GLY A 136 2.80 16.57 -8.84
N TRP A 137 2.94 17.26 -9.96
CA TRP A 137 1.86 17.46 -10.94
C TRP A 137 1.31 16.18 -11.57
N PRO A 138 2.12 15.20 -12.02
CA PRO A 138 1.60 14.01 -12.71
C PRO A 138 0.64 13.21 -11.83
N PHE A 139 0.99 13.01 -10.56
CA PHE A 139 0.14 12.32 -9.59
C PHE A 139 -1.14 13.11 -9.29
N THR A 140 -1.02 14.44 -9.14
CA THR A 140 -2.15 15.31 -8.80
C THR A 140 -3.20 15.31 -9.91
N ILE A 141 -2.78 15.45 -11.18
CA ILE A 141 -3.71 15.46 -12.32
C ILE A 141 -4.47 14.13 -12.42
N LYS A 142 -3.77 13.00 -12.27
CA LYS A 142 -4.40 11.67 -12.26
C LYS A 142 -5.40 11.53 -11.11
N THR A 143 -5.01 11.95 -9.90
CA THR A 143 -5.86 11.93 -8.69
C THR A 143 -7.08 12.83 -8.84
N PHE A 144 -6.92 14.02 -9.42
CA PHE A 144 -8.03 14.93 -9.72
C PHE A 144 -9.03 14.29 -10.69
N ALA A 145 -8.52 13.68 -11.77
CA ALA A 145 -9.36 12.97 -12.73
C ALA A 145 -10.11 11.79 -12.09
N VAL A 146 -9.43 10.99 -11.27
CA VAL A 146 -10.02 9.86 -10.54
C VAL A 146 -11.12 10.31 -9.58
N VAL A 147 -10.84 11.31 -8.73
CA VAL A 147 -11.83 11.84 -7.79
C VAL A 147 -13.03 12.44 -8.53
N GLY A 148 -12.79 13.23 -9.57
CA GLY A 148 -13.86 13.77 -10.41
C GLY A 148 -14.69 12.67 -11.07
N LEU A 149 -14.04 11.62 -11.57
CA LEU A 149 -14.73 10.49 -12.18
C LEU A 149 -15.56 9.71 -11.15
N ILE A 150 -15.04 9.45 -9.96
CA ILE A 150 -15.79 8.82 -8.86
C ILE A 150 -17.01 9.67 -8.49
N SER A 151 -16.86 10.99 -8.40
CA SER A 151 -17.95 11.93 -8.10
C SER A 151 -19.07 11.91 -9.14
N VAL A 152 -18.72 11.89 -10.42
CA VAL A 152 -19.69 11.78 -11.51
C VAL A 152 -20.32 10.40 -11.52
N LEU A 153 -19.51 9.34 -11.44
CA LEU A 153 -20.00 7.97 -11.49
C LEU A 153 -20.92 7.64 -10.31
N THR A 154 -20.61 8.06 -9.09
CA THR A 154 -21.51 7.82 -7.94
C THR A 154 -22.87 8.48 -8.14
N SER A 155 -22.92 9.66 -8.75
CA SER A 155 -24.18 10.33 -9.12
C SER A 155 -24.88 9.60 -10.27
N PHE A 156 -24.12 9.09 -11.25
CA PHE A 156 -24.65 8.32 -12.37
C PHE A 156 -25.25 6.99 -11.92
N HIS A 157 -24.58 6.25 -11.04
CA HIS A 157 -25.11 5.02 -10.45
C HIS A 157 -26.41 5.29 -9.70
N ALA A 158 -26.47 6.34 -8.88
CA ALA A 158 -27.69 6.71 -8.14
C ALA A 158 -28.88 7.05 -9.06
N ALA A 159 -28.64 7.52 -10.28
CA ALA A 159 -29.69 7.83 -11.25
C ALA A 159 -30.14 6.61 -12.07
N ASN A 160 -29.33 5.56 -12.18
CA ASN A 160 -29.57 4.44 -13.10
C ASN A 160 -29.73 3.08 -12.40
N ILE A 161 -29.36 2.96 -11.12
CA ILE A 161 -29.43 1.72 -10.35
C ILE A 161 -30.34 1.94 -9.15
N THR A 162 -31.32 1.07 -8.99
CA THR A 162 -32.14 0.98 -7.79
C THR A 162 -31.97 -0.44 -7.23
N ILE A 163 -31.55 -0.52 -5.97
CA ILE A 163 -31.42 -1.80 -5.26
C ILE A 163 -32.68 -1.98 -4.42
N GLU A 164 -33.48 -2.99 -4.74
CA GLU A 164 -34.72 -3.26 -4.01
C GLU A 164 -34.44 -3.81 -2.60
N HIS A 165 -33.48 -4.72 -2.49
CA HIS A 165 -33.08 -5.30 -1.21
C HIS A 165 -31.63 -5.78 -1.24
N ILE A 166 -30.85 -5.33 -0.27
CA ILE A 166 -29.51 -5.82 0.01
C ILE A 166 -29.26 -5.75 1.52
N THR A 167 -28.63 -6.78 2.10
CA THR A 167 -28.35 -6.78 3.54
C THR A 167 -27.10 -5.96 3.84
N PRO A 168 -27.03 -5.24 4.99
CA PRO A 168 -25.88 -4.39 5.32
C PRO A 168 -24.53 -5.11 5.28
N PHE A 169 -24.47 -6.33 5.83
CA PHE A 169 -23.25 -7.13 5.86
C PHE A 169 -22.77 -7.52 4.46
N TYR A 170 -23.70 -7.92 3.57
CA TYR A 170 -23.35 -8.28 2.20
C TYR A 170 -22.91 -7.05 1.39
N ALA A 171 -23.67 -5.95 1.48
CA ALA A 171 -23.35 -4.70 0.81
C ALA A 171 -21.98 -4.15 1.23
N CYS A 172 -21.70 -4.13 2.54
CA CYS A 172 -20.43 -3.62 3.05
C CYS A 172 -19.26 -4.54 2.73
N ALA A 173 -19.42 -5.87 2.78
CA ALA A 173 -18.36 -6.81 2.41
C ALA A 173 -18.03 -6.72 0.91
N LEU A 174 -19.06 -6.72 0.06
CA LEU A 174 -18.90 -6.61 -1.39
C LEU A 174 -18.36 -5.23 -1.78
N GLY A 175 -18.89 -4.18 -1.18
CA GLY A 175 -18.38 -2.81 -1.35
C GLY A 175 -16.92 -2.71 -0.93
N GLY A 176 -16.55 -3.24 0.24
CA GLY A 176 -15.18 -3.34 0.71
C GLY A 176 -14.24 -4.05 -0.27
N MET A 177 -14.71 -5.13 -0.89
CA MET A 177 -13.96 -5.85 -1.91
C MET A 177 -13.72 -5.00 -3.17
N PHE A 178 -14.76 -4.38 -3.73
CA PHE A 178 -14.64 -3.50 -4.89
C PHE A 178 -13.75 -2.30 -4.60
N MET A 179 -13.91 -1.67 -3.44
CA MET A 179 -13.06 -0.56 -3.01
C MET A 179 -11.60 -1.00 -2.89
N GLY A 180 -11.32 -2.16 -2.27
CA GLY A 180 -9.96 -2.68 -2.11
C GLY A 180 -9.26 -2.98 -3.44
N LEU A 181 -9.96 -3.64 -4.37
CA LEU A 181 -9.45 -3.91 -5.72
C LEU A 181 -9.21 -2.62 -6.51
N ALA A 182 -10.13 -1.66 -6.39
CA ALA A 182 -9.99 -0.37 -7.04
C ALA A 182 -8.78 0.42 -6.52
N PHE A 183 -8.60 0.48 -5.20
CA PHE A 183 -7.44 1.15 -4.60
C PHE A 183 -6.12 0.53 -5.10
N LEU A 184 -6.04 -0.79 -5.22
CA LEU A 184 -4.86 -1.46 -5.76
C LEU A 184 -4.56 -1.03 -7.21
N ALA A 185 -5.59 -0.99 -8.06
CA ALA A 185 -5.45 -0.54 -9.45
C ALA A 185 -5.01 0.93 -9.51
N LEU A 186 -5.65 1.81 -8.75
CA LEU A 186 -5.36 3.24 -8.75
C LEU A 186 -3.93 3.53 -8.23
N PHE A 187 -3.54 2.91 -7.12
CA PHE A 187 -2.20 3.11 -6.55
C PHE A 187 -1.11 2.60 -7.47
N ARG A 188 -1.33 1.48 -8.18
CA ARG A 188 -0.37 0.94 -9.15
C ARG A 188 -0.08 1.90 -10.31
N HIS A 189 -1.06 2.72 -10.69
CA HIS A 189 -0.92 3.72 -11.75
C HIS A 189 -0.60 5.13 -11.23
N GLY A 190 -0.25 5.26 -9.95
CA GLY A 190 0.15 6.53 -9.33
C GLY A 190 -0.99 7.53 -9.22
N ALA A 191 -2.19 7.07 -8.87
CA ALA A 191 -3.34 7.91 -8.58
C ALA A 191 -3.93 7.56 -7.21
N SER A 192 -4.61 8.52 -6.59
CA SER A 192 -5.38 8.31 -5.37
C SER A 192 -6.85 8.69 -5.58
N ALA A 193 -7.72 8.12 -4.74
CA ALA A 193 -9.11 8.55 -4.62
C ALA A 193 -9.34 9.49 -3.43
N GLY A 194 -8.28 9.94 -2.76
CA GLY A 194 -8.41 10.83 -1.62
C GLY A 194 -7.09 11.47 -1.21
N GLY A 195 -7.15 12.71 -0.77
CA GLY A 195 -6.01 13.46 -0.26
C GLY A 195 -5.70 13.27 1.23
N LEU A 196 -6.54 12.58 2.00
CA LEU A 196 -6.35 12.46 3.46
C LEU A 196 -5.08 11.68 3.81
N GLY A 197 -4.69 10.66 3.04
CA GLY A 197 -3.39 10.00 3.21
C GLY A 197 -2.21 10.97 3.01
N ILE A 198 -2.28 11.85 2.00
CA ILE A 198 -1.24 12.86 1.74
C ILE A 198 -1.19 13.87 2.89
N PHE A 199 -2.34 14.24 3.43
CA PHE A 199 -2.43 15.10 4.61
C PHE A 199 -1.85 14.47 5.87
N VAL A 200 -2.13 13.19 6.09
CA VAL A 200 -1.57 12.43 7.20
C VAL A 200 -0.04 12.36 7.11
N PHE A 201 0.51 12.06 5.92
CA PHE A 201 1.96 12.11 5.69
C PHE A 201 2.52 13.51 5.87
N TYR A 202 1.80 14.55 5.45
CA TYR A 202 2.20 15.92 5.70
C TYR A 202 2.29 16.25 7.19
N LEU A 203 1.31 15.82 7.98
CA LEU A 203 1.30 15.98 9.44
C LEU A 203 2.46 15.24 10.09
N GLN A 204 2.76 14.02 9.63
CA GLN A 204 3.91 13.26 10.11
C GLN A 204 5.21 14.03 9.86
N ASP A 205 5.46 14.50 8.64
CA ASP A 205 6.71 15.20 8.32
C ASP A 205 6.82 16.55 9.03
N ARG A 206 5.69 17.23 9.26
CA ARG A 206 5.68 18.57 9.87
C ARG A 206 5.78 18.53 11.39
N PHE A 207 5.12 17.56 12.03
CA PHE A 207 4.96 17.50 13.49
C PHE A 207 5.63 16.27 14.14
N GLY A 208 6.22 15.36 13.36
CA GLY A 208 6.91 14.17 13.86
C GLY A 208 5.99 13.08 14.44
N VAL A 209 4.68 13.21 14.25
CA VAL A 209 3.68 12.24 14.72
C VAL A 209 3.60 11.04 13.76
N SER A 210 3.34 9.83 14.28
CA SER A 210 3.17 8.65 13.42
C SER A 210 1.94 8.79 12.52
N ALA A 211 2.10 8.66 11.20
CA ALA A 211 0.98 8.66 10.24
C ALA A 211 -0.12 7.66 10.62
N GLY A 212 0.26 6.48 11.11
CA GLY A 212 -0.70 5.46 11.53
C GLY A 212 -1.58 5.92 12.69
N VAL A 213 -1.02 6.67 13.66
CA VAL A 213 -1.78 7.21 14.79
C VAL A 213 -2.73 8.30 14.33
N VAL A 214 -2.26 9.22 13.48
CA VAL A 214 -3.11 10.30 12.94
C VAL A 214 -4.26 9.73 12.11
N GLN A 215 -3.98 8.76 11.24
CA GLN A 215 -4.99 8.06 10.45
C GLN A 215 -6.02 7.37 11.36
N LEU A 216 -5.55 6.64 12.38
CA LEU A 216 -6.44 5.97 13.35
C LEU A 216 -7.34 6.97 14.08
N CYS A 217 -6.81 8.14 14.46
CA CYS A 217 -7.62 9.19 15.07
C CYS A 217 -8.71 9.70 14.12
N PHE A 218 -8.40 9.96 12.84
CA PHE A 218 -9.40 10.38 11.86
C PHE A 218 -10.48 9.32 11.66
N ASP A 219 -10.09 8.07 11.47
CA ASP A 219 -11.04 6.98 11.26
C ASP A 219 -11.89 6.73 12.52
N ALA A 220 -11.31 6.85 13.73
CA ALA A 220 -12.05 6.76 14.98
C ALA A 220 -13.10 7.87 15.10
N VAL A 221 -12.75 9.13 14.79
CA VAL A 221 -13.70 10.25 14.79
C VAL A 221 -14.84 10.00 13.80
N ILE A 222 -14.53 9.51 12.59
CA ILE A 222 -15.54 9.19 11.57
C ILE A 222 -16.49 8.11 12.08
N VAL A 223 -15.97 7.03 12.69
CA VAL A 223 -16.80 5.96 13.26
C VAL A 223 -17.66 6.46 14.42
N LEU A 224 -17.11 7.29 15.32
CA LEU A 224 -17.90 7.91 16.39
C LEU A 224 -19.04 8.77 15.82
N CYS A 225 -18.76 9.58 14.80
CA CYS A 225 -19.79 10.36 14.13
C CYS A 225 -20.82 9.46 13.41
N ALA A 226 -20.39 8.35 12.82
CA ALA A 226 -21.28 7.41 12.14
C ALA A 226 -22.32 6.79 13.08
N LEU A 227 -21.96 6.55 14.35
CA LEU A 227 -22.90 6.04 15.37
C LEU A 227 -24.08 6.99 15.66
N PHE A 228 -23.95 8.29 15.36
CA PHE A 228 -25.05 9.26 15.50
C PHE A 228 -25.97 9.31 14.27
N VAL A 229 -25.56 8.69 13.16
CA VAL A 229 -26.20 8.88 11.85
C VAL A 229 -26.67 7.56 11.24
N ALA A 230 -26.06 6.43 11.60
CA ALA A 230 -26.37 5.11 11.09
C ALA A 230 -26.65 4.11 12.24
N ASP A 231 -27.48 3.11 11.95
CA ASP A 231 -27.81 2.06 12.92
C ASP A 231 -26.59 1.20 13.29
N VAL A 232 -26.55 0.71 14.53
CA VAL A 232 -25.44 -0.12 15.04
C VAL A 232 -25.12 -1.32 14.13
N PRO A 233 -26.08 -2.09 13.59
CA PRO A 233 -25.79 -3.19 12.67
C PRO A 233 -25.09 -2.74 11.38
N THR A 234 -25.47 -1.56 10.84
CA THR A 234 -24.86 -0.97 9.65
C THR A 234 -23.44 -0.50 9.93
N VAL A 235 -23.18 0.07 11.12
CA VAL A 235 -21.83 0.45 11.53
C VAL A 235 -20.95 -0.80 11.68
N LEU A 236 -21.44 -1.87 12.29
CA LEU A 236 -20.70 -3.15 12.38
C LEU A 236 -20.43 -3.75 10.99
N ALA A 237 -21.42 -3.72 10.10
CA ALA A 237 -21.24 -4.13 8.71
C ALA A 237 -20.19 -3.27 7.99
N SER A 238 -20.18 -1.97 8.23
CA SER A 238 -19.19 -1.03 7.66
C SER A 238 -17.77 -1.36 8.13
N VAL A 239 -17.59 -1.69 9.42
CA VAL A 239 -16.31 -2.16 9.96
C VAL A 239 -15.85 -3.42 9.23
N LEU A 240 -16.75 -4.39 8.99
CA LEU A 240 -16.42 -5.57 8.17
C LEU A 240 -15.95 -5.17 6.76
N GLY A 241 -16.65 -4.25 6.09
CA GLY A 241 -16.26 -3.76 4.76
C GLY A 241 -14.88 -3.11 4.74
N VAL A 242 -14.56 -2.28 5.74
CA VAL A 242 -13.24 -1.67 5.91
C VAL A 242 -12.16 -2.71 6.18
N VAL A 243 -12.45 -3.75 6.98
CA VAL A 243 -11.54 -4.88 7.20
C VAL A 243 -11.27 -5.62 5.90
N VAL A 244 -12.30 -5.95 5.11
CA VAL A 244 -12.14 -6.62 3.81
C VAL A 244 -11.27 -5.80 2.86
N LEU A 245 -11.55 -4.50 2.73
CA LEU A 245 -10.74 -3.56 1.95
C LEU A 245 -9.28 -3.61 2.39
N ASN A 246 -9.02 -3.46 3.69
CA ASN A 246 -7.68 -3.39 4.24
C ASN A 246 -6.93 -4.72 4.11
N VAL A 247 -7.59 -5.87 4.24
CA VAL A 247 -7.00 -7.18 4.01
C VAL A 247 -6.55 -7.32 2.56
N ILE A 248 -7.39 -6.91 1.59
CA ILE A 248 -7.03 -6.93 0.17
C ILE A 248 -5.80 -6.04 -0.07
N LEU A 249 -5.79 -4.84 0.50
CA LEU A 249 -4.65 -3.94 0.37
C LEU A 249 -3.39 -4.54 1.02
N ALA A 250 -3.49 -5.09 2.23
CA ALA A 250 -2.36 -5.66 2.96
C ALA A 250 -1.77 -6.90 2.28
N MET A 251 -2.61 -7.79 1.75
CA MET A 251 -2.15 -9.00 1.04
C MET A 251 -1.45 -8.66 -0.29
N ASN A 252 -1.87 -7.58 -0.95
CA ASN A 252 -1.30 -7.17 -2.23
C ASN A 252 -0.16 -6.16 -2.10
N HIS A 253 -0.06 -5.46 -0.97
CA HIS A 253 1.02 -4.53 -0.68
C HIS A 253 2.27 -5.30 -0.24
N ARG A 254 3.24 -5.49 -1.16
CA ARG A 254 4.57 -6.04 -0.84
C ARG A 254 5.57 -4.91 -0.55
N PRO A 255 5.88 -4.60 0.73
CA PRO A 255 6.91 -3.63 1.06
C PRO A 255 8.28 -4.19 0.64
N GLY A 256 9.01 -3.47 -0.23
CA GLY A 256 10.42 -3.78 -0.55
C GLY A 256 10.79 -3.92 -2.03
N ARG A 257 9.88 -3.71 -2.99
CA ARG A 257 10.20 -3.81 -4.44
C ARG A 257 10.40 -2.47 -5.18
N TYR A 258 10.31 -1.34 -4.47
CA TYR A 258 10.50 0.02 -5.02
C TYR A 258 11.47 0.84 -4.16
N ARG A 259 12.63 0.26 -3.87
CA ARG A 259 13.85 1.03 -3.65
C ARG A 259 14.75 0.73 -4.85
N ALA A 260 14.52 1.49 -5.91
CA ALA A 260 15.52 1.71 -6.95
C ALA A 260 16.26 2.99 -6.58
#